data_AF-C1E3V2-F1
#
_entry.id   AF-C1E3V2-F1
#
_cell.length_a   1.000
_cell.length_b   1.000
_cell.length_c   1.000
_cell.angle_alpha   90.00
_cell.angle_beta   90.00
_cell.angle_gamma   90.00
#
_symmetry.space_group_name_H-M   'P 1'
#
loop_
_entity.id
_entity.type
_entity.pdbx_description
1 polymer ?
#
loop_
_entity_poly.entity_id
_entity_poly.type
_entity_poly.pdbx_seq_one_letter_code
_entity_poly.pdbx_strand_id
1 'polypeptide(L)'
;MSLLRVAGQPVAGRNPVSRRPSRRKQVPICSRASAASAVASAVASDEPLAKLKGVELKRATDGQTVDAASIVPSSGRVVVPFLTQFADFDSWELAQKLVDDIPELDANGVTLVAVGIGSVEAAKEFSRRTNFPLDRLYADETAAAYQALDFAPGFGRAGGELGWIGEKLPFVNGYAKLLVMCAGIGSPGTLGAVFGGYIGSKYRDPIFREGSNYDNPTIRKLMDATLGGGYQRPFELATLRLTNMTEILSNWEDLAPVDDNLLVQRGGSLVFQDGACVFRHNDAGILGY
;
A
#
# COMPACT_ATOMS: atom_id res chain seq x y z
N MET A 1 77.51 -25.19 -56.68
CA MET A 1 76.39 -26.15 -56.82
C MET A 1 75.21 -25.55 -56.08
N SER A 2 74.33 -24.80 -56.74
CA SER A 2 73.27 -25.19 -57.69
C SER A 2 71.92 -25.08 -56.97
N LEU A 3 71.11 -24.17 -57.51
CA LEU A 3 69.70 -23.95 -57.21
C LEU A 3 68.89 -25.25 -57.23
N LEU A 4 67.80 -25.31 -56.46
CA LEU A 4 66.47 -25.48 -57.05
C LEU A 4 65.37 -25.07 -56.06
N ARG A 5 64.67 -23.98 -56.38
CA ARG A 5 63.30 -23.70 -55.94
C ARG A 5 62.39 -24.63 -56.73
N VAL A 6 61.46 -25.31 -56.07
CA VAL A 6 60.30 -25.94 -56.72
C VAL A 6 59.07 -25.13 -56.39
N ALA A 7 58.45 -24.61 -57.43
CA ALA A 7 57.20 -23.87 -57.41
C ALA A 7 56.01 -24.84 -57.32
N GLY A 8 55.10 -24.61 -56.37
CA GLY A 8 53.76 -25.18 -56.37
C GLY A 8 52.76 -24.13 -56.89
N GLN A 9 52.05 -24.47 -57.96
CA GLN A 9 51.00 -23.65 -58.57
C GLN A 9 49.75 -23.50 -57.68
N PRO A 10 48.97 -22.43 -57.81
CA PRO A 10 47.76 -22.20 -57.03
C PRO A 10 46.57 -23.00 -57.59
N VAL A 11 45.86 -23.72 -56.72
CA VAL A 11 44.58 -24.35 -57.04
C VAL A 11 43.47 -23.35 -56.75
N ALA A 12 42.77 -22.94 -57.81
CA ALA A 12 41.57 -22.13 -57.72
C ALA A 12 40.35 -22.97 -57.31
N GLY A 13 39.50 -22.39 -56.45
CA GLY A 13 38.08 -22.71 -56.41
C GLY A 13 37.57 -23.34 -55.12
N ARG A 14 36.99 -22.50 -54.26
CA ARG A 14 35.55 -22.53 -53.91
C ARG A 14 35.28 -21.49 -52.83
N ASN A 15 34.52 -20.46 -53.19
CA ASN A 15 34.02 -19.45 -52.26
C ASN A 15 33.22 -20.13 -51.13
N PRO A 16 33.51 -19.86 -49.85
CA PRO A 16 32.58 -20.18 -48.79
C PRO A 16 31.35 -19.27 -48.92
N VAL A 17 30.21 -19.91 -49.12
CA VAL A 17 28.87 -19.32 -49.15
C VAL A 17 28.67 -18.41 -47.94
N SER A 18 28.50 -17.11 -48.18
CA SER A 18 28.09 -16.16 -47.15
C SER A 18 26.71 -16.56 -46.63
N ARG A 19 26.64 -17.12 -45.42
CA ARG A 19 25.37 -17.32 -44.73
C ARG A 19 24.83 -15.95 -44.32
N ARG A 20 23.94 -15.40 -45.15
CA ARG A 20 23.07 -14.29 -44.74
C ARG A 20 22.25 -14.74 -43.53
N PRO A 21 22.11 -13.92 -42.48
CA PRO A 21 21.19 -14.24 -41.40
C PRO A 21 19.77 -14.29 -41.97
N SER A 22 19.05 -15.38 -41.73
CA SER A 22 17.65 -15.48 -42.10
C SER A 22 16.87 -14.45 -41.29
N ARG A 23 16.33 -13.45 -41.99
CA ARG A 23 15.43 -12.44 -41.44
C ARG A 23 14.14 -13.16 -41.04
N ARG A 24 14.09 -13.67 -39.82
CA ARG A 24 12.90 -14.28 -39.23
C ARG A 24 11.83 -13.18 -39.21
N LYS A 25 10.80 -13.33 -40.04
CA LYS A 25 9.63 -12.44 -40.02
C LYS A 25 9.05 -12.50 -38.61
N GLN A 26 9.23 -11.43 -37.84
CA GLN A 26 8.49 -11.21 -36.61
C GLN A 26 7.02 -11.07 -37.02
N VAL A 27 6.24 -12.10 -36.70
CA VAL A 27 4.79 -11.98 -36.65
C VAL A 27 4.51 -11.10 -35.43
N PRO A 28 3.82 -9.96 -35.55
CA PRO A 28 3.44 -9.19 -34.38
C PRO A 28 2.45 -10.05 -33.58
N ILE A 29 2.91 -10.58 -32.45
CA ILE A 29 2.01 -11.07 -31.42
C ILE A 29 1.36 -9.81 -30.87
N CYS A 30 0.14 -9.52 -31.34
CA CYS A 30 -0.77 -8.62 -30.62
C CYS A 30 -0.98 -9.23 -29.24
N SER A 31 -0.18 -8.79 -28.26
CA SER A 31 -0.54 -8.91 -26.87
C SER A 31 -1.86 -8.17 -26.71
N ARG A 32 -2.94 -8.93 -26.57
CA ARG A 32 -4.19 -8.40 -26.00
C ARG A 32 -3.83 -7.96 -24.59
N ALA A 33 -3.45 -6.69 -24.44
CA ALA A 33 -3.57 -6.01 -23.17
C ALA A 33 -5.04 -6.15 -22.81
N SER A 34 -5.33 -7.03 -21.85
CA SER A 34 -6.62 -7.03 -21.17
C SER A 34 -6.63 -5.75 -20.35
N ALA A 35 -6.98 -4.64 -21.01
CA ALA A 35 -7.37 -3.43 -20.33
C ALA A 35 -8.62 -3.84 -19.54
N ALA A 36 -8.42 -4.19 -18.27
CA ALA A 36 -9.49 -4.15 -17.31
C ALA A 36 -9.97 -2.70 -17.30
N SER A 37 -11.01 -2.45 -18.07
CA SER A 37 -11.75 -1.20 -18.03
C SER A 37 -12.25 -1.08 -16.60
N ALA A 38 -11.52 -0.32 -15.78
CA ALA A 38 -12.07 0.18 -14.53
C ALA A 38 -13.29 0.99 -14.95
N VAL A 39 -14.47 0.39 -14.76
CA VAL A 39 -15.72 1.09 -14.91
C VAL A 39 -15.69 2.12 -13.79
N ALA A 40 -15.26 3.34 -14.12
CA ALA A 40 -15.48 4.50 -13.29
C ALA A 40 -17.00 4.61 -13.15
N SER A 41 -17.52 4.09 -12.05
CA SER A 41 -18.93 4.15 -11.72
C SER A 41 -19.22 5.58 -11.32
N ALA A 42 -19.54 6.41 -12.31
CA ALA A 42 -20.21 7.67 -12.09
C ALA A 42 -21.64 7.35 -11.64
N VAL A 43 -21.85 7.28 -10.32
CA VAL A 43 -23.18 7.18 -9.73
C VAL A 43 -23.29 8.22 -8.60
N ALA A 44 -24.11 9.22 -8.90
CA ALA A 44 -24.88 10.10 -8.03
C ALA A 44 -24.16 10.92 -6.94
N SER A 45 -24.34 12.24 -7.07
CA SER A 45 -24.15 13.33 -6.10
C SER A 45 -24.46 13.00 -4.63
N ASP A 46 -23.46 12.42 -3.96
CA ASP A 46 -23.29 12.36 -2.51
C ASP A 46 -21.83 12.72 -2.28
N GLU A 47 -21.51 14.02 -2.29
CA GLU A 47 -20.11 14.47 -2.22
C GLU A 47 -19.51 14.00 -0.88
N PRO A 48 -18.46 13.14 -0.88
CA PRO A 48 -17.84 12.65 0.35
C PRO A 48 -17.44 13.78 1.31
N LEU A 49 -17.09 14.94 0.77
CA LEU A 49 -16.79 16.14 1.56
C LEU A 49 -18.01 16.65 2.35
N ALA A 50 -19.21 16.60 1.76
CA ALA A 50 -20.44 16.99 2.45
C ALA A 50 -20.78 16.03 3.60
N LYS A 51 -20.49 14.73 3.45
CA LYS A 51 -20.68 13.71 4.50
C LYS A 51 -19.76 13.93 5.71
N LEU A 52 -18.56 14.47 5.48
CA LEU A 52 -17.60 14.79 6.55
C LEU A 52 -17.95 16.06 7.33
N LYS A 53 -18.86 16.89 6.83
CA LYS A 53 -19.22 18.14 7.50
C LYS A 53 -19.87 17.88 8.85
N GLY A 54 -19.37 18.51 9.90
CA GLY A 54 -19.83 18.35 11.27
C GLY A 54 -19.32 17.08 11.97
N VAL A 55 -18.54 16.25 11.29
CA VAL A 55 -17.82 15.15 11.93
C VAL A 55 -16.59 15.72 12.63
N GLU A 56 -16.34 15.31 13.86
CA GLU A 56 -15.20 15.78 14.64
C GLU A 56 -13.99 14.87 14.47
N LEU A 57 -12.83 15.46 14.18
CA LEU A 57 -11.52 14.82 14.26
C LEU A 57 -10.64 15.54 15.29
N LYS A 58 -9.62 14.85 15.79
CA LYS A 58 -8.57 15.44 16.63
C LYS A 58 -7.30 15.63 15.81
N ARG A 59 -6.78 16.85 15.71
CA ARG A 59 -5.46 17.09 15.10
C ARG A 59 -4.37 16.46 15.97
N ALA A 60 -3.48 15.67 15.39
CA ALA A 60 -2.50 14.91 16.16
C ALA A 60 -1.44 15.79 16.87
N THR A 61 -1.17 17.01 16.37
CA THR A 61 -0.15 17.91 16.91
C THR A 61 -0.52 18.49 18.29
N ASP A 62 -1.79 18.85 18.48
CA ASP A 62 -2.25 19.64 19.64
C ASP A 62 -3.53 19.06 20.29
N GLY A 63 -4.15 18.04 19.69
CA GLY A 63 -5.41 17.47 20.14
C GLY A 63 -6.62 18.36 19.91
N GLN A 64 -6.49 19.43 19.13
CA GLN A 64 -7.60 20.33 18.82
C GLN A 64 -8.68 19.58 18.02
N THR A 65 -9.94 19.72 18.46
CA THR A 65 -11.08 19.27 17.66
C THR A 65 -11.22 20.14 16.41
N VAL A 66 -11.32 19.51 15.25
CA VAL A 66 -11.58 20.16 13.96
C VAL A 66 -12.74 19.46 13.24
N ASP A 67 -13.40 20.18 12.35
CA ASP A 67 -14.38 19.60 11.43
C ASP A 67 -13.66 18.75 10.39
N ALA A 68 -14.09 17.51 10.16
CA ALA A 68 -13.44 16.58 9.25
C ALA A 68 -13.41 17.10 7.80
N ALA A 69 -14.40 17.87 7.37
CA ALA A 69 -14.37 18.50 6.04
C ALA A 69 -13.28 19.57 5.93
N SER A 70 -12.81 20.14 7.04
CA SER A 70 -11.77 21.18 7.04
C SER A 70 -10.36 20.67 6.69
N ILE A 71 -10.13 19.35 6.73
CA ILE A 71 -8.84 18.75 6.30
C ILE A 71 -8.70 18.75 4.78
N VAL A 72 -9.80 18.97 4.05
CA VAL A 72 -9.83 19.08 2.59
C VAL A 72 -9.83 20.57 2.21
N PRO A 73 -8.78 21.08 1.55
CA PRO A 73 -8.74 22.47 1.12
C PRO A 73 -9.79 22.73 0.03
N SER A 74 -10.30 23.97 -0.02
CA SER A 74 -11.30 24.40 -1.01
C SER A 74 -10.76 24.50 -2.44
N SER A 75 -9.44 24.52 -2.61
CA SER A 75 -8.75 24.56 -3.90
C SER A 75 -7.48 23.71 -3.84
N GLY A 76 -7.07 23.17 -4.98
CA GLY A 76 -5.90 22.30 -5.09
C GLY A 76 -6.26 20.83 -4.93
N ARG A 77 -5.24 19.97 -4.80
CA ARG A 77 -5.41 18.52 -4.71
C ARG A 77 -4.94 18.00 -3.36
N VAL A 78 -5.74 17.15 -2.74
CA VAL A 78 -5.38 16.46 -1.50
C VAL A 78 -5.67 14.98 -1.60
N VAL A 79 -4.76 14.15 -1.11
CA VAL A 79 -4.96 12.72 -0.85
C VAL A 79 -5.26 12.55 0.63
N VAL A 80 -6.34 11.83 0.94
CA VAL A 80 -6.78 11.54 2.31
C VAL A 80 -6.93 10.03 2.49
N PRO A 81 -5.88 9.33 2.95
CA PRO A 81 -6.01 7.98 3.47
C PRO A 81 -6.76 8.01 4.81
N PHE A 82 -7.89 7.31 4.84
CA PHE A 82 -8.55 6.92 6.07
C PHE A 82 -7.98 5.56 6.46
N LEU A 83 -6.84 5.59 7.15
CA LEU A 83 -6.16 4.42 7.72
C LEU A 83 -7.16 3.69 8.62
N THR A 84 -7.11 2.36 8.72
CA THR A 84 -8.02 1.63 9.62
C THR A 84 -7.78 2.08 11.06
N GLN A 85 -6.74 1.59 11.72
CA GLN A 85 -6.37 1.98 13.08
C GLN A 85 -4.85 2.03 13.23
N PHE A 86 -4.35 2.73 14.24
CA PHE A 86 -2.91 3.04 14.38
C PHE A 86 -2.02 1.83 14.74
N ALA A 87 -2.59 0.71 15.16
CA ALA A 87 -1.93 -0.59 15.34
C ALA A 87 -2.22 -1.57 14.18
N ASP A 88 -2.67 -1.12 13.00
CA ASP A 88 -2.93 -2.02 11.87
C ASP A 88 -1.72 -2.17 10.96
N PHE A 89 -1.47 -3.40 10.48
CA PHE A 89 -0.35 -3.69 9.58
C PHE A 89 -0.46 -2.92 8.27
N ASP A 90 -1.70 -2.77 7.77
CA ASP A 90 -2.01 -2.04 6.56
C ASP A 90 -1.67 -0.56 6.70
N SER A 91 -2.15 0.06 7.78
CA SER A 91 -1.91 1.47 8.10
C SER A 91 -0.42 1.77 8.17
N TRP A 92 0.36 0.90 8.81
CA TRP A 92 1.81 1.07 8.93
C TRP A 92 2.53 0.95 7.59
N GLU A 93 2.27 -0.10 6.82
CA GLU A 93 2.93 -0.29 5.53
C GLU A 93 2.53 0.80 4.52
N LEU A 94 1.27 1.26 4.54
CA LEU A 94 0.81 2.38 3.71
C LEU A 94 1.47 3.70 4.13
N ALA A 95 1.42 4.06 5.41
CA ALA A 95 2.01 5.30 5.90
C ALA A 95 3.52 5.37 5.64
N GLN A 96 4.24 4.26 5.85
CA GLN A 96 5.67 4.21 5.58
C GLN A 96 6.01 4.44 4.10
N LYS A 97 5.21 3.91 3.18
CA LYS A 97 5.37 4.17 1.73
C LYS A 97 5.04 5.61 1.39
N LEU A 98 3.94 6.14 1.93
CA LEU A 98 3.53 7.51 1.68
C LEU A 98 4.56 8.53 2.16
N VAL A 99 5.29 8.25 3.24
CA VAL A 99 6.40 9.12 3.70
C VAL A 99 7.46 9.31 2.61
N ASP A 100 7.81 8.25 1.88
CA ASP A 100 8.76 8.35 0.75
C ASP A 100 8.20 9.16 -0.42
N ASP A 101 6.87 9.13 -0.60
CA ASP A 101 6.18 9.79 -1.71
C ASP A 101 5.86 11.27 -1.43
N ILE A 102 5.90 11.72 -0.17
CA ILE A 102 5.59 13.11 0.23
C ILE A 102 6.35 14.16 -0.59
N PRO A 103 7.69 14.07 -0.79
CA PRO A 103 8.41 15.06 -1.57
C PRO A 103 7.92 15.18 -3.02
N GLU A 104 7.54 14.05 -3.63
CA GLU A 104 6.99 14.05 -4.99
C GLU A 104 5.56 14.62 -5.00
N LEU A 105 4.72 14.25 -4.04
CA LEU A 105 3.36 14.79 -3.89
C LEU A 105 3.41 16.31 -3.73
N ASP A 106 4.24 16.81 -2.80
CA ASP A 106 4.39 18.24 -2.53
C ASP A 106 4.92 19.00 -3.76
N ALA A 107 5.91 18.44 -4.46
CA ALA A 107 6.44 19.04 -5.70
C ALA A 107 5.40 19.15 -6.82
N ASN A 108 4.37 18.29 -6.79
CA ASN A 108 3.25 18.31 -7.73
C ASN A 108 2.02 19.07 -7.18
N GLY A 109 2.15 19.77 -6.05
CA GLY A 109 1.06 20.52 -5.43
C GLY A 109 -0.07 19.65 -4.88
N VAL A 110 0.24 18.38 -4.55
CA VAL A 110 -0.69 17.44 -3.94
C VAL A 110 -0.41 17.37 -2.45
N THR A 111 -1.37 17.84 -1.65
CA THR A 111 -1.29 17.72 -0.19
C THR A 111 -1.59 16.28 0.22
N LEU A 112 -0.87 15.76 1.22
CA LEU A 112 -1.21 14.50 1.87
C LEU A 112 -1.60 14.78 3.32
N VAL A 113 -2.77 14.31 3.74
CA VAL A 113 -3.20 14.24 5.14
C VAL A 113 -3.81 12.88 5.41
N ALA A 114 -3.63 12.31 6.58
CA ALA A 114 -4.20 11.00 6.93
C ALA A 114 -5.10 11.11 8.18
N VAL A 115 -6.13 10.27 8.20
CA VAL A 115 -6.99 10.05 9.36
C VAL A 115 -6.81 8.60 9.80
N GLY A 116 -6.60 8.35 11.08
CA GLY A 116 -6.55 7.00 11.64
C GLY A 116 -7.45 6.85 12.86
N ILE A 117 -7.98 5.65 13.07
CA ILE A 117 -8.79 5.36 14.25
C ILE A 117 -7.89 5.14 15.47
N GLY A 118 -8.18 5.89 16.53
CA GLY A 118 -7.45 5.84 17.80
C GLY A 118 -7.36 7.22 18.45
N SER A 119 -6.61 7.31 19.54
CA SER A 119 -6.39 8.56 20.27
C SER A 119 -5.32 9.44 19.61
N VAL A 120 -5.22 10.69 20.09
CA VAL A 120 -4.13 11.60 19.72
C VAL A 120 -2.76 11.03 20.13
N GLU A 121 -2.70 10.35 21.26
CA GLU A 121 -1.51 9.69 21.81
C GLU A 121 -1.07 8.53 20.90
N ALA A 122 -2.02 7.72 20.44
CA ALA A 122 -1.76 6.67 19.46
C ALA A 122 -1.29 7.26 18.11
N ALA A 123 -1.86 8.38 17.66
CA ALA A 123 -1.41 9.08 16.47
C ALA A 123 0.03 9.61 16.60
N LYS A 124 0.40 10.14 17.76
CA LYS A 124 1.78 10.57 18.06
C LYS A 124 2.75 9.41 18.03
N GLU A 125 2.37 8.27 18.61
CA GLU A 125 3.23 7.09 18.62
C GLU A 125 3.36 6.46 17.24
N PHE A 126 2.27 6.40 16.49
CA PHE A 126 2.25 6.01 15.08
C PHE A 126 3.19 6.89 14.24
N SER A 127 3.05 8.21 14.35
CA SER A 127 3.91 9.19 13.66
C SER A 127 5.39 8.98 14.00
N ARG A 128 5.72 8.83 15.29
CA ARG A 128 7.09 8.62 15.78
C ARG A 128 7.73 7.34 15.23
N ARG A 129 6.94 6.27 15.06
CA ARG A 129 7.45 4.96 14.62
C ARG A 129 7.46 4.77 13.11
N THR A 130 6.53 5.39 12.40
CA THR A 130 6.40 5.28 10.93
C THR A 130 7.08 6.43 10.19
N ASN A 131 7.54 7.46 10.91
CA ASN A 131 7.98 8.76 10.40
C ASN A 131 6.90 9.53 9.60
N PHE A 132 5.63 9.13 9.70
CA PHE A 132 4.54 9.89 9.10
C PHE A 132 4.45 11.28 9.75
N PRO A 133 4.41 12.40 9.00
CA PRO A 133 4.46 13.73 9.62
C PRO A 133 3.25 14.00 10.52
N LEU A 134 3.51 14.39 11.76
CA LEU A 134 2.48 14.59 12.78
C LEU A 134 1.49 15.72 12.40
N ASP A 135 1.97 16.74 11.70
CA ASP A 135 1.19 17.87 11.19
C ASP A 135 0.27 17.50 10.01
N ARG A 136 0.45 16.31 9.44
CA ARG A 136 -0.41 15.72 8.40
C ARG A 136 -1.36 14.65 8.94
N LEU A 137 -1.42 14.45 10.27
CA LEU A 137 -2.14 13.34 10.88
C LEU A 137 -3.31 13.80 11.76
N TYR A 138 -4.43 13.10 11.65
CA TYR A 138 -5.64 13.30 12.44
C TYR A 138 -6.10 11.97 13.05
N ALA A 139 -6.68 12.06 14.24
CA ALA A 139 -7.21 10.93 14.98
C ALA A 139 -8.75 10.99 15.02
N ASP A 140 -9.40 9.84 14.79
CA ASP A 140 -10.83 9.63 14.96
C ASP A 140 -11.06 8.51 15.97
N GLU A 141 -11.33 8.86 17.23
CA GLU A 141 -11.47 7.88 18.31
C GLU A 141 -12.69 6.96 18.16
N THR A 142 -13.70 7.39 17.39
CA THR A 142 -15.01 6.73 17.31
C THR A 142 -15.30 6.13 15.93
N ALA A 143 -14.41 6.33 14.98
CA ALA A 143 -14.61 6.02 13.57
C ALA A 143 -15.83 6.74 12.95
N ALA A 144 -16.19 7.93 13.47
CA ALA A 144 -17.34 8.70 12.99
C ALA A 144 -17.18 9.13 11.52
N ALA A 145 -15.97 9.51 11.10
CA ALA A 145 -15.68 9.84 9.70
C ALA A 145 -15.83 8.61 8.79
N TYR A 146 -15.52 7.43 9.32
CA TYR A 146 -15.60 6.18 8.58
C TYR A 146 -17.05 5.76 8.36
N GLN A 147 -17.87 5.90 9.40
CA GLN A 147 -19.30 5.71 9.30
C GLN A 147 -19.92 6.73 8.35
N ALA A 148 -19.57 8.02 8.47
CA ALA A 148 -20.08 9.08 7.61
C ALA A 148 -19.75 8.84 6.13
N LEU A 149 -18.57 8.29 5.84
CA LEU A 149 -18.15 7.96 4.48
C LEU A 149 -18.66 6.60 3.97
N ASP A 150 -19.43 5.86 4.77
CA ASP A 150 -19.92 4.52 4.45
C ASP A 150 -18.78 3.49 4.20
N PHE A 151 -17.66 3.59 4.92
CA PHE A 151 -16.64 2.53 4.89
C PHE A 151 -17.12 1.27 5.63
N ALA A 152 -16.68 0.10 5.16
CA ALA A 152 -17.16 -1.17 5.67
C ALA A 152 -16.85 -1.34 7.18
N PRO A 153 -17.85 -1.63 8.03
CA PRO A 153 -17.65 -1.80 9.47
C PRO A 153 -16.69 -2.93 9.88
N GLY A 154 -16.39 -3.83 8.95
CA GLY A 154 -15.53 -5.00 9.18
C GLY A 154 -16.30 -6.27 9.51
N PHE A 155 -15.57 -7.39 9.57
CA PHE A 155 -16.12 -8.70 9.86
C PHE A 155 -16.71 -8.78 11.28
N GLY A 156 -17.93 -9.29 11.39
CA GLY A 156 -18.59 -9.54 12.67
C GLY A 156 -19.06 -8.29 13.41
N ARG A 157 -19.03 -7.11 12.78
CA ARG A 157 -19.64 -5.87 13.30
C ARG A 157 -21.00 -5.63 12.67
N ALA A 158 -21.92 -5.00 13.41
CA ALA A 158 -23.23 -4.65 12.90
C ALA A 158 -23.11 -3.81 11.60
N GLY A 159 -23.89 -4.17 10.58
CA GLY A 159 -23.81 -3.56 9.24
C GLY A 159 -22.63 -4.03 8.38
N GLY A 160 -21.71 -4.85 8.90
CA GLY A 160 -20.58 -5.44 8.17
C GLY A 160 -20.80 -6.89 7.75
N GLU A 161 -19.76 -7.50 7.17
CA GLU A 161 -19.80 -8.91 6.78
C GLU A 161 -19.99 -9.81 8.01
N LEU A 162 -20.92 -10.76 7.93
CA LEU A 162 -21.35 -11.59 9.07
C LEU A 162 -21.70 -10.77 10.34
N GLY A 163 -22.29 -9.58 10.18
CA GLY A 163 -22.64 -8.69 11.31
C GLY A 163 -23.55 -9.31 12.38
N TRP A 164 -24.30 -10.36 12.03
CA TRP A 164 -25.06 -11.17 12.99
C TRP A 164 -24.19 -11.76 14.11
N ILE A 165 -22.88 -11.94 13.90
CA ILE A 165 -21.93 -12.38 14.95
C ILE A 165 -21.89 -11.33 16.06
N GLY A 166 -21.75 -10.06 15.73
CA GLY A 166 -21.76 -8.98 16.73
C GLY A 166 -23.10 -8.86 17.46
N GLU A 167 -24.20 -9.07 16.73
CA GLU A 167 -25.55 -8.99 17.30
C GLU A 167 -25.90 -10.17 18.20
N LYS A 168 -25.55 -11.40 17.79
CA LYS A 168 -25.97 -12.64 18.47
C LYS A 168 -24.91 -13.23 19.39
N LEU A 169 -23.63 -12.89 19.18
CA LEU A 169 -22.50 -13.39 19.94
C LEU A 169 -21.65 -12.20 20.46
N PRO A 170 -22.21 -11.32 21.31
CA PRO A 170 -21.52 -10.12 21.79
C PRO A 170 -20.26 -10.43 22.62
N PHE A 171 -20.08 -11.68 23.06
CA PHE A 171 -18.87 -12.16 23.72
C PHE A 171 -17.68 -12.35 22.77
N VAL A 172 -17.91 -12.37 21.45
CA VAL A 172 -16.84 -12.39 20.44
C VAL A 172 -16.31 -10.97 20.29
N ASN A 173 -15.16 -10.73 20.90
CA ASN A 173 -14.53 -9.42 20.96
C ASN A 173 -13.82 -9.06 19.63
N GLY A 174 -13.36 -7.82 19.51
CA GLY A 174 -12.72 -7.31 18.30
C GLY A 174 -11.44 -8.05 17.90
N TYR A 175 -10.66 -8.47 18.88
CA TYR A 175 -9.45 -9.28 18.68
C TYR A 175 -9.75 -10.62 18.00
N ALA A 176 -10.76 -11.34 18.47
CA ALA A 176 -11.15 -12.60 17.87
C ALA A 176 -11.61 -12.43 16.41
N LYS A 177 -12.36 -11.35 16.12
CA LYS A 177 -12.78 -11.01 14.75
C LYS A 177 -11.57 -10.70 13.86
N LEU A 178 -10.61 -9.91 14.36
CA LEU A 178 -9.37 -9.59 13.64
C LEU A 178 -8.57 -10.85 13.32
N LEU A 179 -8.40 -11.78 14.27
CA LEU A 179 -7.69 -13.04 14.03
C LEU A 179 -8.35 -13.89 12.92
N VAL A 180 -9.68 -13.90 12.86
CA VAL A 180 -10.44 -14.57 11.80
C VAL A 180 -10.20 -13.90 10.44
N MET A 181 -10.16 -12.57 10.39
CA MET A 181 -9.80 -11.82 9.18
C MET A 181 -8.36 -12.09 8.74
N CYS A 182 -7.40 -12.17 9.68
CA CYS A 182 -6.01 -12.55 9.38
C CYS A 182 -5.91 -13.97 8.79
N ALA A 183 -6.83 -14.87 9.15
CA ALA A 183 -6.96 -16.20 8.53
C ALA A 183 -7.63 -16.16 7.14
N GLY A 184 -7.98 -14.98 6.62
CA GLY A 184 -8.56 -14.74 5.30
C GLY A 184 -10.09 -14.79 5.24
N ILE A 185 -10.78 -14.95 6.38
CA ILE A 185 -12.25 -15.02 6.45
C ILE A 185 -12.80 -13.62 6.67
N GLY A 186 -13.72 -13.17 5.79
CA GLY A 186 -14.20 -11.78 5.82
C GLY A 186 -13.16 -10.76 5.39
N SER A 187 -12.15 -11.22 4.66
CA SER A 187 -11.01 -10.40 4.22
C SER A 187 -10.46 -10.92 2.88
N PRO A 188 -11.19 -10.68 1.77
CA PRO A 188 -10.81 -11.19 0.45
C PRO A 188 -9.41 -10.71 0.02
N GLY A 189 -8.58 -11.65 -0.47
CA GLY A 189 -7.24 -11.35 -0.97
C GLY A 189 -6.12 -11.36 0.08
N THR A 190 -6.43 -11.34 1.37
CA THR A 190 -5.44 -11.27 2.47
C THR A 190 -4.39 -12.39 2.40
N LEU A 191 -4.81 -13.65 2.28
CA LEU A 191 -3.85 -14.76 2.19
C LEU A 191 -2.99 -14.67 0.92
N GLY A 192 -3.56 -14.22 -0.20
CA GLY A 192 -2.82 -13.99 -1.43
C GLY A 192 -1.75 -12.90 -1.27
N ALA A 193 -2.10 -11.79 -0.60
CA ALA A 193 -1.17 -10.72 -0.27
C ALA A 193 -0.07 -11.18 0.70
N VAL A 194 -0.41 -12.02 1.69
CA VAL A 194 0.55 -12.63 2.62
C VAL A 194 1.52 -13.52 1.86
N PHE A 195 1.05 -14.52 1.12
CA PHE A 195 1.92 -15.43 0.35
C PHE A 195 2.74 -14.69 -0.72
N GLY A 196 2.15 -13.68 -1.36
CA GLY A 196 2.85 -12.82 -2.32
C GLY A 196 4.07 -12.12 -1.73
N GLY A 197 4.06 -11.82 -0.42
CA GLY A 197 5.19 -11.23 0.28
C GLY A 197 6.42 -12.13 0.39
N TYR A 198 6.25 -13.45 0.26
CA TYR A 198 7.34 -14.42 0.30
C TYR A 198 8.00 -14.67 -1.07
N ILE A 199 7.28 -14.41 -2.17
CA ILE A 199 7.70 -14.81 -3.53
C ILE A 199 8.59 -13.73 -4.20
N GLY A 200 8.42 -12.45 -3.85
CA GLY A 200 9.13 -11.33 -4.49
C GLY A 200 8.62 -11.02 -5.91
N SER A 201 9.31 -10.14 -6.65
CA SER A 201 8.99 -9.78 -8.03
C SER A 201 10.19 -9.24 -8.79
N LYS A 202 10.40 -9.72 -10.02
CA LYS A 202 11.45 -9.22 -10.94
C LYS A 202 11.11 -7.89 -11.61
N TYR A 203 9.88 -7.42 -11.45
CA TYR A 203 9.35 -6.22 -12.12
C TYR A 203 9.06 -5.08 -11.15
N ARG A 204 9.38 -5.25 -9.87
CA ARG A 204 9.22 -4.23 -8.84
C ARG A 204 10.58 -3.88 -8.27
N ASP A 205 10.72 -2.64 -7.85
CA ASP A 205 11.91 -2.19 -7.14
C ASP A 205 12.06 -2.94 -5.81
N PRO A 206 13.31 -3.05 -5.29
CA PRO A 206 13.53 -3.52 -3.92
C PRO A 206 12.74 -2.68 -2.91
N ILE A 207 12.40 -3.27 -1.78
CA ILE A 207 11.80 -2.57 -0.64
C ILE A 207 12.93 -1.91 0.15
N PHE A 208 13.86 -2.67 0.72
CA PHE A 208 14.98 -2.08 1.42
C PHE A 208 15.91 -1.39 0.41
N ARG A 209 15.81 -0.07 0.33
CA ARG A 209 16.54 0.82 -0.60
C ARG A 209 17.16 1.95 0.17
N GLU A 210 18.36 2.35 -0.21
CA GLU A 210 19.04 3.44 0.46
C GLU A 210 18.23 4.74 0.39
N GLY A 211 18.02 5.36 1.55
CA GLY A 211 17.26 6.60 1.68
C GLY A 211 15.74 6.41 1.74
N SER A 212 15.21 5.18 1.61
CA SER A 212 13.78 4.94 1.86
C SER A 212 13.48 4.89 3.36
N ASN A 213 12.25 5.22 3.72
CA ASN A 213 11.76 5.26 5.08
C ASN A 213 11.80 3.89 5.78
N TYR A 214 11.77 2.81 4.99
CA TYR A 214 11.88 1.43 5.44
C TYR A 214 13.28 0.83 5.22
N ASP A 215 14.32 1.60 4.88
CA ASP A 215 15.67 1.04 4.71
C ASP A 215 16.19 0.45 6.02
N ASN A 216 16.77 -0.73 5.90
CA ASN A 216 17.59 -1.31 6.94
C ASN A 216 18.90 -1.75 6.28
N PRO A 217 20.01 -1.00 6.46
CA PRO A 217 21.26 -1.28 5.76
C PRO A 217 21.80 -2.69 6.00
N THR A 218 21.55 -3.27 7.17
CA THR A 218 21.97 -4.64 7.50
C THR A 218 21.16 -5.65 6.70
N ILE A 219 19.82 -5.52 6.69
CA ILE A 219 18.94 -6.42 5.92
C ILE A 219 19.19 -6.25 4.42
N ARG A 220 19.26 -5.00 3.93
CA ARG A 220 19.53 -4.67 2.54
C ARG A 220 20.82 -5.32 2.05
N LYS A 221 21.94 -5.12 2.75
CA LYS A 221 23.25 -5.71 2.38
C LYS A 221 23.23 -7.23 2.41
N LEU A 222 22.56 -7.83 3.41
CA LEU A 222 22.41 -9.28 3.49
C LEU A 222 21.61 -9.83 2.31
N MET A 223 20.49 -9.19 1.97
CA MET A 223 19.64 -9.60 0.85
C MET A 223 20.32 -9.36 -0.50
N ASP A 224 21.06 -8.27 -0.68
CA ASP A 224 21.86 -8.02 -1.89
C ASP A 224 22.93 -9.09 -2.08
N ALA A 225 23.62 -9.49 -0.99
CA ALA A 225 24.66 -10.50 -1.05
C ALA A 225 24.13 -11.92 -1.31
N THR A 226 22.91 -12.24 -0.85
CA THR A 226 22.34 -13.60 -0.91
C THR A 226 21.37 -13.82 -2.06
N LEU A 227 20.57 -12.81 -2.41
CA LEU A 227 19.49 -12.87 -3.40
C LEU A 227 19.77 -11.98 -4.63
N GLY A 228 20.81 -11.14 -4.58
CA GLY A 228 21.12 -10.15 -5.62
C GLY A 228 20.27 -8.88 -5.50
N GLY A 229 20.62 -7.85 -6.28
CA GLY A 229 19.95 -6.54 -6.23
C GLY A 229 19.14 -6.18 -7.48
N GLY A 230 18.46 -5.03 -7.44
CA GLY A 230 17.75 -4.44 -8.59
C GLY A 230 16.33 -4.97 -8.83
N TYR A 231 15.75 -5.69 -7.87
CA TYR A 231 14.38 -6.17 -7.91
C TYR A 231 13.87 -6.46 -6.49
N GLN A 232 12.54 -6.60 -6.32
CA GLN A 232 11.95 -7.05 -5.06
C GLN A 232 12.30 -8.52 -4.79
N ARG A 233 13.13 -8.76 -3.79
CA ARG A 233 13.69 -10.08 -3.47
C ARG A 233 12.66 -10.97 -2.79
N PRO A 234 12.77 -12.30 -2.91
CA PRO A 234 11.98 -13.22 -2.10
C PRO A 234 12.09 -12.88 -0.61
N PHE A 235 11.02 -13.09 0.14
CA PHE A 235 10.90 -12.77 1.57
C PHE A 235 10.99 -11.29 1.95
N GLU A 236 11.35 -10.40 1.03
CA GLU A 236 11.67 -9.01 1.37
C GLU A 236 10.48 -8.26 1.97
N LEU A 237 9.30 -8.39 1.34
CA LEU A 237 8.07 -7.80 1.85
C LEU A 237 7.60 -8.46 3.14
N ALA A 238 7.76 -9.79 3.25
CA ALA A 238 7.46 -10.50 4.49
C ALA A 238 8.37 -10.04 5.64
N THR A 239 9.64 -9.73 5.38
CA THR A 239 10.57 -9.18 6.37
C THR A 239 10.12 -7.79 6.85
N LEU A 240 9.75 -6.88 5.93
CA LEU A 240 9.19 -5.58 6.32
C LEU A 240 7.96 -5.74 7.22
N ARG A 241 7.00 -6.58 6.80
CA ARG A 241 5.78 -6.83 7.57
C ARG A 241 6.05 -7.46 8.93
N LEU A 242 7.04 -8.35 9.02
CA LEU A 242 7.47 -8.92 10.30
C LEU A 242 8.07 -7.84 11.21
N THR A 243 8.91 -6.94 10.68
CA THR A 243 9.45 -5.80 11.44
C THR A 243 8.33 -4.91 11.97
N ASN A 244 7.38 -4.53 11.11
CA ASN A 244 6.21 -3.75 11.52
C ASN A 244 5.39 -4.49 12.59
N MET A 245 5.17 -5.80 12.42
CA MET A 245 4.40 -6.59 13.37
C MET A 245 5.09 -6.67 14.74
N THR A 246 6.41 -6.83 14.79
CA THR A 246 7.16 -6.79 16.06
C THR A 246 6.97 -5.44 16.75
N GLU A 247 7.13 -4.34 16.02
CA GLU A 247 6.96 -2.99 16.57
C GLU A 247 5.53 -2.74 17.06
N ILE A 248 4.52 -3.10 16.28
CA ILE A 248 3.11 -2.94 16.65
C ILE A 248 2.78 -3.73 17.90
N LEU A 249 3.10 -5.04 17.93
CA LEU A 249 2.72 -5.91 19.04
C LEU A 249 3.46 -5.56 20.35
N SER A 250 4.70 -5.07 20.26
CA SER A 250 5.44 -4.60 21.44
C SER A 250 4.88 -3.33 22.06
N ASN A 251 4.04 -2.58 21.33
CA ASN A 251 3.51 -1.28 21.77
C ASN A 251 2.00 -1.20 21.52
N TRP A 252 1.34 -2.36 21.60
CA TRP A 252 -0.06 -2.51 21.23
C TRP A 252 -0.98 -1.61 22.05
N GLU A 253 -0.74 -1.51 23.36
CA GLU A 253 -1.55 -0.69 24.28
C GLU A 253 -1.49 0.81 23.95
N ASP A 254 -0.37 1.28 23.41
CA ASP A 254 -0.17 2.69 23.04
C ASP A 254 -0.76 3.02 21.66
N LEU A 255 -1.04 2.02 20.83
CA LEU A 255 -1.43 2.18 19.42
C LEU A 255 -2.86 1.76 19.13
N ALA A 256 -3.35 0.71 19.79
CA ALA A 256 -4.66 0.13 19.49
C ALA A 256 -5.80 1.05 19.96
N PRO A 257 -6.95 1.05 19.26
CA PRO A 257 -8.12 1.78 19.71
C PRO A 257 -8.65 1.22 21.03
N VAL A 258 -9.22 2.09 21.86
CA VAL A 258 -9.83 1.72 23.15
C VAL A 258 -11.02 0.77 22.96
N ASP A 259 -11.87 1.04 21.96
CA ASP A 259 -12.90 0.09 21.54
C ASP A 259 -12.30 -0.94 20.58
N ASP A 260 -12.15 -2.17 21.07
CA ASP A 260 -11.57 -3.26 20.30
C ASP A 260 -12.41 -3.62 19.06
N ASN A 261 -13.70 -3.31 19.03
CA ASN A 261 -14.53 -3.56 17.85
C ASN A 261 -14.11 -2.72 16.64
N LEU A 262 -13.36 -1.63 16.86
CA LEU A 262 -12.80 -0.82 15.78
C LEU A 262 -11.58 -1.47 15.13
N LEU A 263 -10.98 -2.52 15.72
CA LEU A 263 -9.87 -3.26 15.10
C LEU A 263 -10.21 -3.82 13.71
N VAL A 264 -11.48 -4.14 13.47
CA VAL A 264 -11.95 -4.67 12.19
C VAL A 264 -12.50 -3.61 11.25
N GLN A 265 -12.71 -2.36 11.71
CA GLN A 265 -13.18 -1.26 10.86
C GLN A 265 -12.27 -1.13 9.65
N ARG A 266 -12.87 -1.07 8.45
CA ARG A 266 -12.13 -0.83 7.21
C ARG A 266 -12.10 0.65 6.88
N GLY A 267 -11.12 1.04 6.11
CA GLY A 267 -10.91 2.40 5.66
C GLY A 267 -10.87 2.48 4.14
N GLY A 268 -10.03 3.37 3.64
CA GLY A 268 -9.80 3.56 2.22
C GLY A 268 -9.01 4.83 1.95
N SER A 269 -8.92 5.20 0.67
CA SER A 269 -8.21 6.41 0.25
C SER A 269 -9.07 7.23 -0.70
N LEU A 270 -9.18 8.52 -0.41
CA LEU A 270 -9.89 9.48 -1.25
C LEU A 270 -8.90 10.49 -1.82
N VAL A 271 -9.15 10.96 -3.04
CA VAL A 271 -8.47 12.14 -3.59
C VAL A 271 -9.52 13.19 -3.89
N PHE A 272 -9.30 14.38 -3.34
CA PHE A 272 -10.11 15.55 -3.62
C PHE A 272 -9.34 16.50 -4.53
N GLN A 273 -10.05 17.13 -5.45
CA GLN A 273 -9.56 18.23 -6.28
C GLN A 273 -10.60 19.35 -6.25
N ASP A 274 -10.19 20.51 -5.75
CA ASP A 274 -11.05 21.70 -5.65
C ASP A 274 -12.37 21.41 -4.91
N GLY A 275 -12.25 20.67 -3.79
CA GLY A 275 -13.38 20.23 -2.97
C GLY A 275 -14.16 19.02 -3.50
N ALA A 276 -14.00 18.65 -4.78
CA ALA A 276 -14.69 17.50 -5.37
C ALA A 276 -13.88 16.21 -5.19
N CYS A 277 -14.52 15.12 -4.79
CA CYS A 277 -13.87 13.80 -4.75
C CYS A 277 -13.71 13.25 -6.18
N VAL A 278 -12.46 13.11 -6.64
CA VAL A 278 -12.11 12.64 -7.99
C VAL A 278 -11.62 11.19 -8.03
N PHE A 279 -11.28 10.63 -6.88
CA PHE A 279 -10.92 9.22 -6.72
C PHE A 279 -11.34 8.71 -5.35
N ARG A 280 -11.82 7.47 -5.31
CA ARG A 280 -12.15 6.77 -4.08
C ARG A 280 -11.77 5.30 -4.20
N HIS A 281 -11.01 4.82 -3.23
CA HIS A 281 -10.74 3.42 -2.96
C HIS A 281 -11.32 3.05 -1.60
N ASN A 282 -11.96 1.89 -1.51
CA ASN A 282 -12.48 1.33 -0.27
C ASN A 282 -11.74 0.02 -0.01
N ASP A 283 -11.20 -0.15 1.19
CA ASP A 283 -10.44 -1.36 1.52
C ASP A 283 -11.40 -2.56 1.62
N ALA A 284 -11.18 -3.57 0.79
CA ALA A 284 -12.00 -4.77 0.76
C ALA A 284 -11.66 -5.76 1.89
N GLY A 285 -10.48 -5.64 2.49
CA GLY A 285 -9.95 -6.54 3.51
C GLY A 285 -8.57 -6.09 3.99
N ILE A 286 -7.96 -6.89 4.86
CA ILE A 286 -6.58 -6.74 5.32
C ILE A 286 -5.62 -6.91 4.13
N LEU A 287 -4.67 -5.99 4.00
CA LEU A 287 -3.69 -5.80 2.93
C LEU A 287 -4.34 -5.48 1.57
N GLY A 288 -5.49 -4.81 1.58
CA GLY A 288 -6.27 -4.44 0.39
C GLY A 288 -6.18 -2.97 -0.04
N TYR A 289 -5.24 -2.22 0.52
CA TYR A 289 -5.02 -0.78 0.28
C TYR A 289 -4.19 -0.48 -0.97
#